data_AF-A0A0K1RX83-F1
#
_entry.id   AF-A0A0K1RX83-F1
#
_cell.length_a   1.000
_cell.length_b   1.000
_cell.length_c   1.000
_cell.angle_alpha   90.00
_cell.angle_beta   90.00
_cell.angle_gamma   90.00
#
_symmetry.space_group_name_H-M   'P 1'
#
loop_
_entity.id
_entity.type
_entity.pdbx_description
1 polymer ?
#
loop_
_entity_poly.entity_id
_entity_poly.type
_entity_poly.pdbx_seq_one_letter_code
_entity_poly.pdbx_strand_id
1 'polypeptide(L)'
;MTREGCDAFIIVHDLDRNPKNNSLNDEKQLRDHLELSCSNINGIRKYICIPIEELEAWFWSDPEVVKYVGRGKGKDHPNPHLIIKPKEKLIQLSIGENRKPRYSTNMNVELAEKLNLELCATRCPSFKDLLDFLQSLSRG
;
A
#
# COMPACT_ATOMS: atom_id res chain seq x y z
N MET A 1 -13.11 -4.39 32.41
CA MET A 1 -13.91 -3.43 31.61
C MET A 1 -13.52 -3.63 30.17
N THR A 2 -14.38 -4.26 29.38
CA THR A 2 -14.21 -4.43 27.93
C THR A 2 -14.35 -3.07 27.26
N ARG A 3 -13.29 -2.58 26.60
CA ARG A 3 -13.35 -1.41 25.72
C ARG A 3 -14.11 -1.82 24.46
N GLU A 4 -15.44 -1.78 24.50
CA GLU A 4 -16.23 -1.78 23.26
C GLU A 4 -16.17 -0.35 22.70
N GLY A 5 -15.17 -0.07 21.87
CA GLY A 5 -14.92 1.25 21.30
C GLY A 5 -13.89 1.21 20.18
N CYS A 6 -13.94 2.20 19.29
CA CYS A 6 -12.95 2.40 18.23
C CYS A 6 -11.72 3.14 18.81
N ASP A 7 -10.57 2.46 18.93
CA ASP A 7 -9.35 3.03 19.49
C ASP A 7 -8.52 3.84 18.47
N ALA A 8 -8.69 3.53 17.18
CA ALA A 8 -7.96 4.17 16.10
C ALA A 8 -8.78 4.29 14.80
N PHE A 9 -8.56 5.38 14.08
CA PHE A 9 -9.10 5.63 12.76
C PHE A 9 -7.95 5.80 11.75
N ILE A 10 -7.89 4.93 10.75
CA ILE A 10 -6.80 4.89 9.78
C ILE A 10 -7.37 5.11 8.39
N ILE A 11 -6.81 6.09 7.67
CA ILE A 11 -7.05 6.28 6.24
C ILE A 11 -5.83 5.75 5.50
N VAL A 12 -6.09 4.89 4.52
CA VAL A 12 -5.11 4.48 3.52
C VAL A 12 -5.63 4.93 2.17
N HIS A 13 -4.90 5.82 1.51
CA HIS A 13 -5.35 6.43 0.26
C HIS A 13 -4.18 6.63 -0.69
N ASP A 14 -4.28 6.10 -1.91
CA ASP A 14 -3.25 6.25 -2.94
C ASP A 14 -3.08 7.71 -3.35
N LEU A 15 -1.87 8.13 -3.69
CA LEU A 15 -1.67 9.50 -4.17
C LEU A 15 -2.34 9.74 -5.53
N ASP A 16 -2.45 8.67 -6.32
CA ASP A 16 -2.91 8.67 -7.71
C ASP A 16 -2.07 9.57 -8.64
N ARG A 17 -2.18 9.29 -9.94
CA ARG A 17 -1.59 10.11 -10.99
C ARG A 17 -2.68 10.93 -11.66
N ASN A 18 -2.38 12.19 -11.95
CA ASN A 18 -3.30 13.06 -12.67
C ASN A 18 -3.51 12.51 -14.10
N PRO A 19 -4.76 12.25 -14.52
CA PRO A 19 -5.04 11.61 -15.81
C PRO A 19 -4.66 12.47 -17.02
N LYS A 20 -4.50 13.78 -16.85
CA LYS A 20 -4.18 14.72 -17.95
C LYS A 20 -2.70 14.74 -18.30
N ASN A 21 -1.82 14.62 -17.32
CA ASN A 21 -0.36 14.78 -17.49
C ASN A 21 0.45 13.60 -16.94
N ASN A 22 -0.21 12.61 -16.33
CA ASN A 22 0.36 11.41 -15.71
C ASN A 22 1.41 11.73 -14.61
N SER A 23 1.46 12.94 -14.06
CA SER A 23 2.28 13.26 -12.88
C SER A 23 1.60 12.77 -11.60
N LEU A 24 2.37 12.54 -10.54
CA LEU A 24 1.79 12.33 -9.21
C LEU A 24 0.99 13.56 -8.79
N ASN A 25 -0.10 13.35 -8.07
CA ASN A 25 -0.81 14.44 -7.41
C ASN A 25 0.03 15.01 -6.25
N ASP A 26 -0.40 16.15 -5.73
CA ASP A 26 0.26 16.79 -4.59
C ASP A 26 -0.14 16.07 -3.29
N GLU A 27 0.82 15.38 -2.67
CA GLU A 27 0.61 14.62 -1.44
C GLU A 27 0.21 15.51 -0.28
N LYS A 28 0.77 16.72 -0.20
CA LYS A 28 0.46 17.67 0.87
C LYS A 28 -0.98 18.15 0.73
N GLN A 29 -1.43 18.49 -0.47
CA GLN A 29 -2.82 18.90 -0.71
C GLN A 29 -3.81 17.78 -0.37
N LEU A 30 -3.49 16.53 -0.75
CA LEU A 30 -4.31 15.37 -0.40
C LEU A 30 -4.36 15.15 1.12
N ARG A 31 -3.20 15.22 1.80
CA ARG A 31 -3.13 15.09 3.26
C ARG A 31 -3.95 16.18 3.95
N ASP A 32 -3.75 17.44 3.59
CA ASP A 32 -4.49 18.58 4.16
C ASP A 32 -6.01 18.38 3.99
N HIS A 33 -6.45 17.87 2.82
CA HIS A 33 -7.84 17.55 2.56
C HIS A 33 -8.38 16.43 3.46
N LEU A 34 -7.66 15.31 3.57
CA LEU A 34 -8.05 14.16 4.40
C LEU A 34 -8.09 14.52 5.89
N GLU A 35 -7.13 15.33 6.35
CA GLU A 35 -7.09 15.85 7.73
C GLU A 35 -8.29 16.74 8.01
N LEU A 36 -8.64 17.65 7.09
CA LEU A 36 -9.80 18.52 7.20
C LEU A 36 -11.10 17.70 7.25
N SER A 37 -11.27 16.71 6.37
CA SER A 37 -12.45 15.81 6.38
C SER A 37 -12.61 15.06 7.70
N CYS A 38 -11.52 14.80 8.41
CA CYS A 38 -11.51 14.07 9.67
C CYS A 38 -11.41 14.97 10.90
N SER A 39 -11.44 16.29 10.75
CA SER A 39 -11.21 17.27 11.82
C SER A 39 -12.16 17.11 13.01
N ASN A 40 -13.41 16.70 12.75
CA ASN A 40 -14.44 16.54 13.79
C ASN A 40 -14.34 15.22 14.59
N ILE A 41 -13.50 14.27 14.18
CA ILE A 41 -13.32 13.01 14.90
C ILE A 41 -12.41 13.30 16.11
N ASN A 42 -12.91 13.26 17.33
CA ASN A 42 -12.11 13.58 18.53
C ASN A 42 -12.00 12.37 19.46
N GLY A 43 -10.94 12.31 20.27
CA GLY A 43 -10.75 11.26 21.27
C GLY A 43 -10.31 9.89 20.73
N ILE A 44 -10.01 9.79 19.43
CA ILE A 44 -9.55 8.56 18.75
C ILE A 44 -8.21 8.85 18.09
N ARG A 45 -7.26 7.91 18.16
CA ARG A 45 -5.95 8.06 17.48
C ARG A 45 -6.14 8.01 15.97
N LYS A 46 -5.51 8.91 15.22
CA LYS A 46 -5.67 8.98 13.76
C LYS A 46 -4.36 8.77 13.04
N TYR A 47 -4.43 8.14 11.87
CA TYR A 47 -3.30 8.05 10.96
C TYR A 47 -3.74 8.11 9.51
N ILE A 48 -2.98 8.84 8.69
CA ILE A 48 -3.22 8.96 7.24
C ILE A 48 -1.98 8.42 6.53
N CYS A 49 -2.15 7.26 5.90
CA CYS A 49 -1.17 6.60 5.06
C CYS A 49 -1.42 6.96 3.60
N ILE A 50 -0.46 7.65 2.97
CA ILE A 50 -0.48 7.95 1.53
C ILE A 50 0.76 7.31 0.91
N PRO A 51 0.67 6.15 0.23
CA PRO A 51 1.76 5.65 -0.59
C PRO A 51 1.99 6.59 -1.80
N ILE A 52 3.24 6.64 -2.28
CA ILE A 52 3.64 7.50 -3.41
C ILE A 52 2.94 7.09 -4.71
N GLU A 53 2.74 5.80 -4.94
CA GLU A 53 1.94 5.29 -6.07
C GLU A 53 0.67 4.63 -5.51
N GLU A 54 0.43 3.36 -5.84
CA GLU A 54 -0.67 2.56 -5.36
C GLU A 54 -0.18 1.58 -4.28
N LEU A 55 -1.10 1.07 -3.44
CA LEU A 55 -0.78 0.04 -2.45
C LEU A 55 -0.11 -1.20 -3.05
N GLU A 56 -0.37 -1.52 -4.32
CA GLU A 56 0.30 -2.60 -5.04
C GLU A 56 1.82 -2.47 -5.08
N ALA A 57 2.37 -1.27 -4.87
CA ALA A 57 3.81 -1.07 -4.69
C ALA A 57 4.35 -1.95 -3.55
N TRP A 58 3.59 -2.16 -2.48
CA TRP A 58 4.04 -2.96 -1.33
C TRP A 58 4.32 -4.41 -1.71
N PHE A 59 3.59 -5.00 -2.67
CA PHE A 59 3.83 -6.36 -3.13
C PHE A 59 5.20 -6.53 -3.81
N TRP A 60 5.72 -5.47 -4.42
CA TRP A 60 7.06 -5.50 -5.03
C TRP A 60 8.20 -5.50 -4.00
N SER A 61 7.89 -5.28 -2.72
CA SER A 61 8.89 -5.37 -1.65
C SER A 61 9.32 -6.81 -1.35
N ASP A 62 8.53 -7.82 -1.74
CA ASP A 62 8.74 -9.19 -1.34
C ASP A 62 9.02 -10.10 -2.55
N PRO A 63 10.21 -10.75 -2.62
CA PRO A 63 10.55 -11.62 -3.75
C PRO A 63 9.62 -12.81 -3.90
N GLU A 64 9.07 -13.35 -2.81
CA GLU A 64 8.19 -14.51 -2.87
C GLU A 64 6.81 -14.13 -3.42
N VAL A 65 6.28 -12.96 -3.04
CA VAL A 65 5.05 -12.41 -3.61
C VAL A 65 5.23 -12.12 -5.11
N VAL A 66 6.34 -11.48 -5.50
CA VAL A 66 6.62 -11.16 -6.91
C VAL A 66 6.77 -12.43 -7.74
N LYS A 67 7.52 -13.42 -7.26
CA LYS A 67 7.65 -14.72 -7.94
C LYS A 67 6.32 -15.45 -8.01
N TYR A 68 5.49 -15.37 -6.99
CA TYR A 68 4.15 -15.97 -7.02
C TYR A 68 3.30 -15.38 -8.15
N VAL A 69 3.24 -14.05 -8.24
CA VAL A 69 2.55 -13.34 -9.32
C VAL A 69 3.15 -13.65 -10.69
N GLY A 70 4.48 -13.69 -10.80
CA GLY A 70 5.20 -13.95 -12.04
C GLY A 70 5.45 -15.42 -12.38
N ARG A 71 4.93 -16.38 -11.59
CA ARG A 71 5.16 -17.83 -11.75
C ARG A 71 6.65 -18.22 -11.81
N GLY A 72 7.41 -17.76 -10.83
CA GLY A 72 8.86 -17.94 -10.75
C GLY A 72 9.65 -16.91 -11.56
N LYS A 73 8.98 -15.98 -12.24
CA LYS A 73 9.60 -14.83 -12.91
C LYS A 73 9.40 -13.56 -12.08
N GLY A 74 10.18 -12.53 -12.39
CA GLY A 74 10.13 -11.25 -11.71
C GLY A 74 11.17 -11.14 -10.60
N LYS A 75 11.46 -9.90 -10.23
CA LYS A 75 12.37 -9.55 -9.14
C LYS A 75 11.68 -8.52 -8.26
N ASP A 76 11.90 -8.67 -6.96
CA ASP A 76 11.58 -7.66 -5.98
C ASP A 76 12.33 -6.36 -6.27
N HIS A 77 11.86 -5.28 -5.67
CA HIS A 77 12.42 -3.96 -5.84
C HIS A 77 12.87 -3.41 -4.48
N PRO A 78 14.09 -2.84 -4.38
CA PRO A 78 14.57 -2.29 -3.11
C PRO A 78 13.83 -1.02 -2.71
N ASN A 79 13.24 -0.28 -3.66
CA ASN A 79 12.46 0.93 -3.42
C ASN A 79 11.10 0.86 -4.13
N PRO A 80 10.16 0.01 -3.70
CA PRO A 80 8.93 -0.27 -4.44
C PRO A 80 8.05 0.96 -4.66
N HIS A 81 8.10 1.92 -3.75
CA HIS A 81 7.40 3.19 -3.85
C HIS A 81 7.81 4.06 -5.06
N LEU A 82 8.95 3.76 -5.71
CA LEU A 82 9.39 4.44 -6.94
C LEU A 82 8.91 3.75 -8.22
N ILE A 83 8.25 2.60 -8.10
CA ILE A 83 7.74 1.86 -9.24
C ILE A 83 6.52 2.59 -9.80
N ILE A 84 6.73 3.35 -10.87
CA ILE A 84 5.64 3.95 -11.64
C ILE A 84 4.64 2.86 -12.05
N LYS A 85 3.35 3.06 -11.75
CA LYS A 85 2.24 2.17 -12.14
C LYS A 85 2.46 0.72 -11.66
N PRO A 86 2.58 0.52 -10.34
CA PRO A 86 2.97 -0.77 -9.78
C PRO A 86 1.93 -1.86 -10.05
N LYS A 87 0.62 -1.54 -10.06
CA LYS A 87 -0.45 -2.47 -10.41
C LYS A 87 -0.34 -2.93 -11.87
N GLU A 88 -0.15 -2.01 -12.81
CA GLU A 88 0.02 -2.35 -14.22
C GLU A 88 1.24 -3.24 -14.44
N LYS A 89 2.33 -2.99 -13.72
CA LYS A 89 3.50 -3.87 -13.79
C LYS A 89 3.23 -5.26 -13.22
N LEU A 90 2.41 -5.41 -12.17
CA LEU A 90 1.99 -6.74 -11.68
C LEU A 90 1.14 -7.47 -12.72
N ILE A 91 0.22 -6.75 -13.37
CA ILE A 91 -0.57 -7.26 -14.49
C ILE A 91 0.36 -7.78 -15.59
N GLN A 92 1.33 -6.96 -16.04
CA GLN A 92 2.31 -7.33 -17.07
C GLN A 92 3.18 -8.52 -16.66
N LEU A 93 3.68 -8.53 -15.42
CA LEU A 93 4.48 -9.63 -14.88
C LEU A 93 3.70 -10.96 -14.88
N SER A 94 2.39 -10.89 -14.63
CA SER A 94 1.52 -12.07 -14.56
C SER A 94 1.10 -12.62 -15.93
N ILE A 95 1.46 -11.96 -17.05
CA ILE A 95 1.10 -12.40 -18.39
C ILE A 95 1.81 -13.72 -18.69
N GLY A 96 1.01 -14.78 -18.82
CA GLY A 96 1.48 -16.11 -19.21
C GLY A 96 1.54 -16.29 -20.72
N GLU A 97 1.86 -17.53 -21.14
CA GLU A 97 1.97 -17.93 -22.56
C GLU A 97 0.70 -17.65 -23.38
N ASN A 98 -0.48 -17.72 -22.74
CA ASN A 98 -1.77 -17.42 -23.37
C ASN A 98 -2.06 -15.91 -23.52
N ARG A 99 -1.08 -15.03 -23.29
CA ARG A 99 -1.18 -13.56 -23.35
C ARG A 99 -2.25 -12.91 -22.45
N LYS A 100 -2.86 -13.68 -21.55
CA LYS A 100 -3.82 -13.18 -20.56
C LYS A 100 -3.13 -12.94 -19.22
N PRO A 101 -3.31 -11.76 -18.61
CA PRO A 101 -2.84 -11.53 -17.25
C PRO A 101 -3.60 -12.45 -16.30
N ARG A 102 -2.89 -12.94 -15.29
CA ARG A 102 -3.46 -13.79 -14.23
C ARG A 102 -3.70 -12.99 -12.95
N TYR A 103 -2.88 -11.98 -12.72
CA TYR A 103 -3.08 -11.05 -11.63
C TYR A 103 -4.31 -10.18 -11.88
N SER A 104 -5.12 -10.05 -10.84
CA SER A 104 -6.22 -9.09 -10.74
C SER A 104 -6.29 -8.61 -9.29
N THR A 105 -6.92 -7.45 -9.05
CA THR A 105 -7.06 -6.87 -7.70
C THR A 105 -7.78 -7.77 -6.70
N ASN A 106 -8.57 -8.74 -7.17
CA ASN A 106 -9.19 -9.75 -6.31
C ASN A 106 -8.14 -10.65 -5.60
N MET A 107 -6.92 -10.73 -6.13
CA MET A 107 -5.82 -11.46 -5.49
C MET A 107 -5.15 -10.66 -4.38
N ASN A 108 -5.42 -9.36 -4.22
CA ASN A 108 -4.72 -8.51 -3.26
C ASN A 108 -4.81 -9.02 -1.82
N VAL A 109 -5.95 -9.62 -1.44
CA VAL A 109 -6.13 -10.24 -0.12
C VAL A 109 -5.14 -11.39 0.08
N GLU A 110 -5.10 -12.31 -0.89
CA GLU A 110 -4.19 -13.45 -0.86
C GLU A 110 -2.71 -13.01 -0.88
N LEU A 111 -2.38 -12.01 -1.68
CA LEU A 111 -1.01 -11.48 -1.73
C LEU A 111 -0.63 -10.78 -0.42
N ALA A 112 -1.55 -10.07 0.22
CA ALA A 112 -1.33 -9.42 1.50
C ALA A 112 -1.07 -10.44 2.62
N GLU A 113 -1.76 -11.58 2.61
CA GLU A 113 -1.49 -12.69 3.56
C GLU A 113 -0.10 -13.30 3.39
N LYS A 114 0.45 -13.27 2.17
CA LYS A 114 1.80 -13.78 1.86
C LYS A 114 2.92 -12.77 2.10
N LEU A 115 2.57 -11.48 2.21
CA LEU A 115 3.53 -10.40 2.26
C LEU A 115 4.37 -10.44 3.55
N ASN A 116 5.69 -10.47 3.41
CA ASN A 116 6.60 -10.27 4.53
C ASN A 116 6.55 -8.80 4.99
N LEU A 117 5.87 -8.56 6.12
CA LEU A 117 5.66 -7.21 6.65
C LEU A 117 6.96 -6.51 7.07
N GLU A 118 7.94 -7.25 7.59
CA GLU A 118 9.24 -6.69 7.98
C GLU A 118 9.99 -6.20 6.74
N LEU A 119 10.06 -7.03 5.70
CA LEU A 119 10.71 -6.69 4.45
C LEU A 119 10.01 -5.50 3.77
N CYS A 120 8.67 -5.49 3.77
CA CYS A 120 7.90 -4.35 3.29
C CYS A 120 8.22 -3.07 4.05
N ALA A 121 8.25 -3.11 5.38
CA ALA A 121 8.62 -1.96 6.21
C ALA A 121 10.05 -1.45 5.96
N THR A 122 11.00 -2.33 5.61
CA THR A 122 12.36 -1.87 5.28
C THR A 122 12.45 -1.14 3.93
N ARG A 123 11.52 -1.38 3.01
CA ARG A 123 11.59 -0.93 1.60
C ARG A 123 10.55 0.13 1.22
N CYS A 124 9.47 0.21 1.99
CA CYS A 124 8.34 1.11 1.75
C CYS A 124 8.15 2.04 2.96
N PRO A 125 8.60 3.31 2.88
CA PRO A 125 8.46 4.26 3.99
C PRO A 125 7.02 4.43 4.48
N SER A 126 6.05 4.58 3.58
CA SER A 126 4.64 4.73 3.96
C SER A 126 4.08 3.52 4.71
N PHE A 127 4.53 2.31 4.36
CA PHE A 127 4.15 1.08 5.06
C PHE A 127 4.81 1.01 6.44
N LYS A 128 6.09 1.40 6.53
CA LYS A 128 6.81 1.45 7.80
C LYS A 128 6.11 2.37 8.80
N ASP A 129 5.77 3.58 8.39
CA ASP A 129 5.12 4.56 9.26
C ASP A 129 3.72 4.07 9.69
N LEU A 130 3.00 3.37 8.80
CA LEU A 130 1.74 2.70 9.15
C LEU A 130 1.94 1.58 10.17
N LEU A 131 2.97 0.73 9.99
CA LEU A 131 3.28 -0.36 10.91
C LEU A 131 3.68 0.17 12.29
N ASP A 132 4.51 1.21 12.33
CA ASP A 132 4.93 1.88 13.57
C ASP A 132 3.72 2.48 14.31
N PHE A 133 2.79 3.10 13.58
CA PHE A 133 1.52 3.56 14.15
C PHE A 133 0.71 2.41 14.75
N LEU A 134 0.50 1.32 14.00
CA LEU A 134 -0.26 0.15 14.47
C LEU A 134 0.37 -0.50 15.71
N GLN A 135 1.70 -0.59 15.77
CA GLN A 135 2.42 -1.11 16.93
C GLN A 135 2.33 -0.17 18.14
N SER A 136 2.18 1.14 17.93
CA SER A 136 1.95 2.09 19.03
C SER A 136 0.57 1.92 19.68
N LEU A 137 -0.41 1.36 18.96
CA LEU A 137 -1.76 1.11 19.47
C LEU A 137 -1.78 -0.04 20.48
N SER A 138 -0.98 -1.08 20.23
CA SER A 138 -0.90 -2.29 21.06
C SER A 138 -0.09 -2.11 22.35
N ARG A 139 0.60 -0.97 22.49
CA ARG A 139 1.36 -0.58 23.70
C ARG A 139 0.58 0.34 24.65
N GLY A 140 -0.73 0.54 24.43
CA GLY A 140 -1.60 1.46 25.20
C GLY A 140 -2.81 0.80 25.85
#